data_AF-A0A4Y2PUE6-F1
#
_entry.id   AF-A0A4Y2PUE6-F1
#
_cell.length_a   1.000
_cell.length_b   1.000
_cell.length_c   1.000
_cell.angle_alpha   90.00
_cell.angle_beta   90.00
_cell.angle_gamma   90.00
#
_symmetry.space_group_name_H-M   'P 1'
#
loop_
_entity.id
_entity.type
_entity.pdbx_description
1 polymer ?
#
loop_
_entity_poly.entity_id
_entity_poly.type
_entity_poly.pdbx_seq_one_letter_code
_entity_poly.pdbx_strand_id
1 'polypeptide(L)'
;MSKTARILLDNGSQRSWCTKELAKSLKLKSIREESLSVFSFAATKPVGKTYEVAEMSLISRHDPKQHTQVEVLITDTLSGGPIQAHNKDTRKIMQHPPTRVKAT
;
A
#
# COMPACT_ATOMS: atom_id res chain seq x y z
N MET A 1 -7.45 22.10 -8.97
CA MET A 1 -7.91 20.76 -9.42
C MET A 1 -7.86 19.82 -8.24
N SER A 2 -8.93 19.04 -8.01
CA SER A 2 -8.92 17.95 -7.03
C SER A 2 -8.08 16.79 -7.59
N LYS A 3 -7.20 16.21 -6.77
CA LYS A 3 -6.44 15.00 -7.14
C LYS A 3 -7.14 13.78 -6.54
N THR A 4 -7.38 12.75 -7.35
CA THR A 4 -7.93 11.48 -6.89
C THR A 4 -6.79 10.50 -6.64
N ALA A 5 -6.79 9.89 -5.45
CA ALA A 5 -5.90 8.78 -5.12
C ALA A 5 -6.73 7.50 -4.94
N ARG A 6 -6.15 6.35 -5.29
CA ARG A 6 -6.72 5.03 -4.98
C ARG A 6 -6.08 4.53 -3.69
N ILE A 7 -6.91 4.09 -2.75
CA ILE A 7 -6.49 3.57 -1.44
C ILE A 7 -6.91 2.11 -1.37
N LEU A 8 -6.03 1.25 -0.85
CA LEU A 8 -6.33 -0.14 -0.54
C LEU A 8 -6.57 -0.26 0.97
N LEU A 9 -7.72 -0.82 1.35
CA LEU A 9 -8.02 -1.18 2.75
C LEU A 9 -7.56 -2.62 2.96
N ASP A 10 -6.34 -2.79 3.46
CA ASP A 10 -5.67 -4.07 3.59
C ASP A 10 -5.58 -4.50 5.06
N ASN A 11 -6.37 -5.51 5.44
CA ASN A 11 -6.34 -6.07 6.79
C ASN A 11 -5.10 -6.94 7.06
N GLY A 12 -4.36 -7.34 6.01
CA GLY A 12 -3.10 -8.04 6.13
C GLY A 12 -1.93 -7.13 6.52
N SER A 13 -2.10 -5.81 6.41
CA SER A 13 -1.06 -4.85 6.81
C SER A 13 -1.25 -4.40 8.25
N GLN A 14 -0.19 -4.51 9.06
CA GLN A 14 -0.15 -4.04 10.46
C GLN A 14 0.04 -2.52 10.60
N ARG A 15 0.36 -1.85 9.49
CA ARG A 15 0.59 -0.40 9.41
C ARG A 15 -0.02 0.14 8.12
N SER A 16 -0.42 1.41 8.15
CA SER A 16 -0.81 2.10 6.92
C SER A 16 0.42 2.67 6.23
N TRP A 17 0.41 2.66 4.91
CA TRP A 17 1.54 3.10 4.10
C TRP A 17 1.12 4.15 3.08
N CYS A 18 2.02 5.10 2.82
CA CYS A 18 1.82 6.16 1.85
C CYS A 18 3.07 6.29 0.97
N THR A 19 2.87 6.46 -0.33
CA THR A 19 3.99 6.72 -1.24
C THR A 19 4.53 8.13 -1.02
N LYS A 20 5.84 8.34 -1.20
CA LYS A 20 6.43 9.69 -1.13
C LYS A 20 5.74 10.69 -2.06
N GLU A 21 5.34 10.26 -3.25
CA GLU A 21 4.62 11.10 -4.21
C GLU A 21 3.26 11.58 -3.66
N LEU A 22 2.50 10.66 -3.05
CA LEU A 22 1.20 10.99 -2.47
C LEU A 22 1.37 11.90 -1.24
N ALA A 23 2.31 11.58 -0.35
CA ALA A 23 2.63 12.40 0.81
C ALA A 23 3.00 13.85 0.42
N LYS A 24 3.85 14.00 -0.61
CA LYS A 24 4.21 15.32 -1.17
C LYS A 24 3.00 16.03 -1.77
N SER A 25 2.14 15.32 -2.50
CA SER A 25 0.91 15.90 -3.08
C SER A 25 -0.06 16.39 -2.02
N LEU A 26 -0.16 15.69 -0.90
CA LEU A 26 -0.99 16.04 0.25
C LEU A 26 -0.30 17.04 1.21
N LYS A 27 0.98 17.37 0.97
CA LYS A 27 1.81 18.23 1.83
C LYS A 27 1.87 17.72 3.28
N LEU A 28 1.91 16.40 3.45
CA LEU A 28 2.02 15.79 4.77
C LEU A 28 3.39 16.15 5.38
N LYS A 29 3.39 16.44 6.69
CA LYS A 29 4.61 16.68 7.46
C LYS A 29 4.94 15.43 8.24
N SER A 30 6.23 15.08 8.27
CA SER A 30 6.73 14.06 9.19
C SER A 30 6.54 14.54 10.62
N ILE A 31 5.95 13.69 11.46
CA ILE A 31 5.74 13.94 12.89
C ILE A 31 6.75 13.19 13.76
N ARG A 32 7.32 12.09 13.24
CA ARG A 32 8.38 11.30 13.87
C ARG A 32 9.02 10.35 12.85
N GLU A 33 10.07 9.67 13.28
CA GLU A 33 10.63 8.52 12.58
C GLU A 33 10.35 7.22 13.34
N GLU A 34 10.07 6.13 12.62
CA GLU A 34 9.84 4.80 13.19
C GLU A 34 10.77 3.79 12.49
N SER A 35 11.60 3.09 13.27
CA SER A 35 12.49 2.04 12.78
C SER A 35 11.79 0.70 12.85
N LEU A 36 11.58 0.07 11.69
CA LEU A 36 10.84 -1.18 11.56
C LEU A 36 11.67 -2.26 10.89
N SER A 37 11.54 -3.48 11.40
CA SER A 37 11.96 -4.69 10.69
C SER A 37 10.80 -5.16 9.82
N VAL A 38 10.82 -4.84 8.53
CA VAL A 38 9.72 -5.15 7.62
C VAL A 38 9.96 -6.49 6.93
N PHE A 39 9.01 -7.40 7.07
CA PHE A 39 8.87 -8.57 6.20
C PHE A 39 7.97 -8.19 5.02
N SER A 40 8.55 -8.09 3.82
CA SER A 40 7.76 -7.96 2.59
C SER A 40 7.53 -9.34 1.96
N PHE A 41 6.52 -9.45 1.10
CA PHE A 41 6.26 -10.68 0.35
C PHE A 41 7.54 -11.16 -0.36
N ALA A 42 7.83 -12.46 -0.23
CA ALA A 42 9.02 -13.15 -0.73
C ALA A 42 10.37 -12.81 -0.02
N ALA A 43 10.38 -12.02 1.05
CA ALA A 43 11.59 -11.80 1.83
C ALA A 43 11.92 -13.01 2.72
N THR A 44 13.15 -13.52 2.62
CA THR A 44 13.66 -14.60 3.48
C THR A 44 14.17 -14.11 4.83
N LYS A 45 14.42 -12.80 4.96
CA LYS A 45 14.89 -12.13 6.18
C LYS A 45 14.19 -10.77 6.32
N PRO A 46 13.97 -10.29 7.55
CA PRO A 46 13.47 -8.94 7.77
C PRO A 46 14.53 -7.92 7.33
N VAL A 47 14.09 -6.82 6.75
CA VAL A 47 14.96 -5.67 6.45
C VAL A 47 14.62 -4.57 7.44
N GLY A 48 15.61 -4.19 8.25
CA GLY A 48 15.53 -3.02 9.12
C GLY A 48 15.56 -1.76 8.28
N LYS A 49 14.53 -0.93 8.40
CA LYS A 49 14.45 0.37 7.72
C LYS A 49 13.75 1.38 8.62
N THR A 50 14.25 2.61 8.60
CA THR A 50 13.64 3.76 9.25
C THR A 50 12.72 4.46 8.27
N TYR A 51 11.52 4.78 8.73
CA TYR A 51 10.47 5.43 7.94
C TYR A 51 10.01 6.70 8.63
N GLU A 52 9.74 7.72 7.84
CA GLU A 52 9.00 8.90 8.31
C GLU A 52 7.54 8.51 8.54
N VAL A 53 6.99 8.95 9.67
CA VAL A 53 5.57 8.82 9.98
C VAL A 53 4.91 10.17 9.75
N ALA A 54 3.78 10.18 9.05
CA ALA A 54 2.93 11.35 8.92
C ALA A 54 1.49 11.04 9.32
N GLU A 55 0.75 12.07 9.73
CA GLU A 55 -0.68 11.98 10.02
C GLU A 55 -1.50 12.45 8.81
N MET A 56 -2.59 11.75 8.53
CA MET A 56 -3.55 12.08 7.48
C MET A 56 -4.98 11.93 8.00
N SER A 57 -5.85 12.85 7.60
CA SER A 57 -7.29 12.78 7.91
C SER A 57 -8.08 12.23 6.73
N LEU A 58 -8.80 11.13 6.97
CA LEU A 58 -9.82 10.63 6.06
C LEU A 58 -11.13 11.33 6.42
N ILE A 59 -11.68 12.10 5.48
CA ILE A 59 -12.89 12.90 5.68
C ILE A 59 -14.01 12.30 4.84
N SER A 60 -15.18 12.08 5.44
CA SER A 60 -16.35 11.61 4.69
C SER A 60 -16.78 12.65 3.67
N ARG A 61 -17.03 12.18 2.44
CA ARG A 61 -17.60 13.01 1.38
C ARG A 61 -19.05 13.40 1.63
N HIS A 62 -19.73 12.71 2.55
CA HIS A 62 -21.16 12.91 2.85
C HIS A 62 -21.37 13.77 4.10
N ASP A 63 -20.45 13.70 5.06
CA ASP A 63 -20.47 14.52 6.28
C ASP A 63 -19.04 14.96 6.65
N PRO A 64 -18.66 16.23 6.39
CA PRO A 64 -17.32 16.73 6.72
C PRO A 64 -16.96 16.69 8.20
N LYS A 65 -17.95 16.57 9.10
CA LYS A 65 -17.69 16.42 10.54
C LYS A 65 -17.20 15.00 10.86
N GLN A 66 -17.59 14.01 10.06
CA GLN A 66 -17.08 12.65 10.17
C GLN A 66 -15.69 12.56 9.54
N HIS A 67 -14.70 12.44 10.41
CA HIS A 67 -13.32 12.26 10.01
C HIS A 67 -12.63 11.26 10.93
N THR A 68 -11.56 10.66 10.42
CA THR A 68 -10.69 9.76 11.19
C THR A 68 -9.25 10.08 10.85
N GLN A 69 -8.43 10.20 11.88
CA GLN A 69 -6.99 10.39 11.72
C GLN A 69 -6.31 9.03 11.59
N VAL A 70 -5.38 8.94 10.65
CA VAL A 70 -4.56 7.75 10.45
C VAL A 70 -3.10 8.15 10.32
N GLU A 71 -2.24 7.39 10.98
CA GLU A 71 -0.80 7.52 10.79
C GLU A 71 -0.36 6.62 9.63
N VAL A 72 0.51 7.15 8.77
CA VAL A 72 1.03 6.44 7.61
C VAL A 72 2.55 6.50 7.60
N LEU A 73 3.17 5.37 7.24
CA LEU A 73 4.60 5.27 6.98
C LEU A 73 4.88 5.68 5.54
N ILE A 74 5.79 6.62 5.35
CA ILE A 74 6.18 7.13 4.04
C ILE A 74 7.26 6.24 3.44
N THR A 75 7.03 5.71 2.24
CA THR A 75 8.00 4.87 1.51
C THR A 75 7.99 5.14 0.01
N ASP A 76 9.09 4.83 -0.69
CA ASP A 76 9.18 4.93 -2.15
C ASP A 76 8.33 3.85 -2.82
N THR A 77 8.43 2.61 -2.31
CA THR A 77 7.72 1.44 -2.82
C THR A 77 7.09 0.66 -1.68
N LEU A 78 5.88 0.15 -1.94
CA LEU A 78 5.16 -0.74 -1.02
C LEU A 78 5.65 -2.19 -1.14
N SER A 79 6.31 -2.55 -2.24
CA SER A 79 6.93 -3.85 -2.48
C SER A 79 8.46 -3.73 -2.47
N GLY A 80 9.12 -4.53 -1.63
CA GLY A 80 10.58 -4.71 -1.64
C GLY A 80 11.03 -5.99 -2.34
N GLY A 81 10.13 -6.95 -2.56
CA GLY A 81 10.44 -8.20 -3.24
C GLY A 81 10.54 -8.00 -4.75
N PRO A 82 11.55 -8.58 -5.44
CA PRO A 82 11.51 -8.67 -6.88
C PRO A 82 10.25 -9.43 -7.29
N ILE A 83 9.37 -8.80 -8.05
CA ILE A 83 8.28 -9.51 -8.72
C ILE A 83 8.95 -10.42 -9.75
N GLN A 84 9.18 -11.67 -9.39
CA GLN A 84 9.68 -12.64 -10.36
C GLN A 84 8.63 -12.81 -11.45
N ALA A 85 9.06 -12.71 -12.71
CA ALA A 85 8.19 -13.00 -13.83
C ALA A 85 7.64 -14.43 -13.68
N HIS A 86 6.35 -14.57 -13.99
CA HIS A 86 5.60 -15.82 -13.96
C HIS A 86 6.42 -17.07 -14.35
N ASN A 87 6.27 -18.15 -13.58
CA ASN A 87 6.59 -19.51 -14.01
C ASN A 87 5.95 -19.74 -15.41
N LYS A 88 6.65 -20.46 -16.31
CA LYS A 88 6.15 -20.89 -17.63
C LYS A 88 4.72 -21.44 -17.57
N ASP A 89 4.36 -22.12 -16.49
CA ASP A 89 3.02 -22.69 -16.30
C ASP A 89 1.95 -21.61 -16.12
N THR A 90 2.25 -20.56 -15.36
CA THR A 90 1.31 -19.43 -15.15
C THR A 90 1.09 -18.66 -16.46
N ARG A 91 2.10 -18.55 -17.33
CA ARG A 91 1.94 -17.95 -18.67
C ARG A 91 1.00 -18.76 -19.55
N LYS A 92 1.10 -20.10 -19.53
CA LYS A 92 0.19 -20.98 -20.29
C LYS A 92 -1.26 -20.79 -19.85
N ILE A 93 -1.50 -20.70 -18.54
CA ILE A 93 -2.84 -20.47 -17.97
C ILE A 93 -3.37 -19.08 -18.33
N MET A 94 -2.54 -18.03 -18.30
CA MET A 94 -2.98 -16.68 -18.68
C MET A 94 -3.24 -16.53 -20.18
N GLN A 95 -2.53 -17.27 -21.03
CA GLN A 95 -2.78 -17.32 -22.48
C GLN A 95 -4.04 -18.12 -22.83
N HIS A 96 -4.39 -19.11 -21.99
CA HIS A 96 -5.57 -19.97 -22.15
C HIS A 96 -6.35 -20.01 -20.82
N PRO A 97 -6.99 -18.89 -20.43
CA PRO A 97 -7.69 -18.84 -19.15
C PRO A 97 -8.78 -19.91 -19.12
N PRO A 98 -8.87 -20.72 -18.04
CA PRO A 98 -9.92 -21.72 -17.92
C PRO A 98 -11.28 -21.02 -18.00
N THR A 99 -12.20 -21.65 -18.73
CA THR A 99 -13.54 -21.11 -18.94
C THR A 99 -14.18 -20.84 -17.59
N ARG A 100 -14.62 -19.60 -17.38
CA ARG A 100 -15.24 -19.16 -16.13
C ARG A 100 -16.47 -20.04 -15.87
N VAL A 101 -16.39 -20.90 -14.86
CA VAL A 101 -17.58 -21.58 -14.34
C VAL A 101 -18.48 -20.48 -13.81
N LYS A 102 -19.62 -20.25 -14.46
CA LYS A 102 -20.66 -19.39 -13.90
C LYS A 102 -21.17 -20.11 -12.65
N ALA A 103 -21.03 -19.47 -11.50
CA ALA A 103 -21.78 -19.88 -10.33
C ALA A 103 -23.27 -19.73 -10.67
N THR A 104 -23.97 -20.87 -10.70
CA THR A 104 -25.42 -20.96 -10.68
C THR A 104 -25.93 -20.70 -9.28
#